data_AF-A0A967F4Z5-F1
#
_entry.id   AF-A0A967F4Z5-F1
#
_cell.length_a   1.000
_cell.length_b   1.000
_cell.length_c   1.000
_cell.angle_alpha   90.00
_cell.angle_beta   90.00
_cell.angle_gamma   90.00
#
_symmetry.space_group_name_H-M   'P 1'
#
loop_
_entity.id
_entity.type
_entity.pdbx_description
1 polymer ?
#
loop_
_entity_poly.entity_id
_entity_poly.type
_entity_poly.pdbx_seq_one_letter_code
_entity_poly.pdbx_strand_id
1 'polypeptide(L)' 'RHHGLDPDCITLGNGSNDVLVLLAEAFLTPEHEAVYSQYCFAVYPIACQAAGAVGRCAPALPQDGGQPLGHDLAALRERV' A
#
# COMPACT_ATOMS: atom_id res chain seq x y z
N ARG A 1 19.83 -14.38 15.07
CA ARG A 1 18.46 -13.83 14.94
C ARG A 1 18.58 -12.30 14.82
N HIS A 2 18.32 -11.72 13.65
CA HIS A 2 18.55 -10.28 13.41
C HIS A 2 17.40 -9.39 13.92
N HIS A 3 16.14 -9.80 13.71
CA HIS A 3 14.96 -8.98 14.03
C HIS A 3 14.35 -9.20 15.43
N GLY A 4 14.80 -10.22 16.17
CA GLY A 4 14.27 -10.50 17.52
C GLY A 4 12.79 -10.96 17.59
N LEU A 5 12.21 -11.39 16.46
CA LEU A 5 10.81 -11.84 16.36
C LEU A 5 10.69 -13.37 16.44
N ASP A 6 9.47 -13.84 16.75
CA ASP A 6 9.08 -15.24 16.58
C ASP A 6 9.15 -15.61 15.09
N PRO A 7 9.72 -16.78 14.71
CA PRO A 7 9.71 -17.26 13.33
C PRO A 7 8.33 -17.25 12.65
N ASP A 8 7.25 -17.47 13.39
CA ASP A 8 5.88 -17.48 12.84
C ASP A 8 5.42 -16.08 12.38
N CYS A 9 6.12 -15.02 12.76
CA CYS A 9 5.89 -13.66 12.27
C CYS A 9 6.71 -13.32 11.01
N ILE A 10 7.42 -14.28 10.41
CA ILE A 10 8.28 -14.05 9.23
C ILE A 10 7.73 -14.81 8.03
N THR A 11 7.27 -14.06 7.02
CA THR A 11 6.92 -14.61 5.70
C THR A 11 8.06 -14.37 4.72
N LEU A 12 8.38 -15.39 3.92
CA LEU A 12 9.35 -15.29 2.84
C LEU A 12 8.64 -15.05 1.50
N GLY A 13 9.26 -14.27 0.63
CA GLY A 13 8.82 -14.10 -0.76
C GLY A 13 10.02 -13.87 -1.67
N ASN A 14 9.82 -13.97 -2.98
CA ASN A 14 10.87 -13.80 -3.99
C ASN A 14 11.11 -12.30 -4.28
N GLY A 15 11.45 -11.54 -3.22
CA GLY A 15 11.51 -10.09 -3.22
C GLY A 15 10.27 -9.44 -2.63
N SER A 16 10.37 -8.16 -2.24
CA SER A 16 9.28 -7.45 -1.56
C SER A 16 8.03 -7.27 -2.43
N ASN A 17 8.21 -7.15 -3.75
CA ASN A 17 7.09 -7.06 -4.69
C ASN A 17 6.18 -8.29 -4.61
N ASP A 18 6.78 -9.48 -4.56
CA ASP A 18 6.04 -10.75 -4.48
C ASP A 18 5.17 -10.80 -3.22
N VAL A 19 5.72 -10.38 -2.08
CA VAL A 19 4.98 -10.29 -0.80
C VAL A 19 3.86 -9.26 -0.86
N LEU A 20 4.05 -8.12 -1.52
CA LEU A 20 3.01 -7.09 -1.66
C LEU A 20 1.83 -7.56 -2.53
N VAL A 21 2.12 -8.29 -3.61
CA VAL A 21 1.07 -8.90 -4.45
C VAL A 21 0.33 -9.99 -3.68
N LEU A 22 1.06 -10.87 -2.97
CA LEU A 22 0.46 -11.89 -2.11
C LEU A 22 -0.47 -11.29 -1.04
N LEU A 23 -0.09 -10.16 -0.44
CA LEU A 23 -0.95 -9.44 0.52
C LEU A 23 -2.23 -8.93 -0.16
N ALA A 24 -2.14 -8.36 -1.36
CA ALA A 24 -3.33 -7.93 -2.09
C ALA A 24 -4.26 -9.11 -2.38
N GLU A 25 -3.74 -10.23 -2.88
CA GLU A 25 -4.54 -11.43 -3.19
C GLU A 25 -5.16 -12.07 -1.95
N ALA A 26 -4.47 -12.01 -0.80
CA ALA A 26 -4.95 -12.62 0.45
C ALA A 26 -6.09 -11.81 1.11
N PHE A 27 -6.11 -10.48 0.93
CA PHE A 27 -6.99 -9.59 1.70
C PHE A 27 -7.97 -8.78 0.85
N LEU A 28 -7.72 -8.59 -0.45
CA LEU A 28 -8.56 -7.77 -1.31
C LEU A 28 -9.47 -8.63 -2.19
N THR A 29 -10.70 -8.15 -2.34
CA THR A 29 -11.70 -8.68 -3.28
C THR A 29 -12.46 -7.48 -3.87
N PRO A 30 -13.36 -7.67 -4.85
CA PRO A 30 -14.19 -6.59 -5.36
C PRO A 30 -15.09 -5.88 -4.32
N GLU A 31 -15.27 -6.45 -3.14
CA GLU A 31 -16.02 -5.85 -2.02
C GLU A 31 -15.15 -4.95 -1.12
N HIS A 32 -13.84 -4.92 -1.35
CA HIS A 32 -12.88 -4.19 -0.54
C HIS A 32 -12.33 -2.96 -1.26
N GLU A 33 -11.81 -2.03 -0.45
CA GLU A 33 -11.14 -0.83 -0.92
C GLU A 33 -9.71 -0.78 -0.35
N ALA A 34 -8.76 -0.29 -1.14
CA ALA A 34 -7.39 -0.06 -0.69
C ALA A 34 -7.03 1.41 -0.85
N VAL A 35 -6.54 2.03 0.23
CA VAL A 35 -6.15 3.43 0.27
C VAL A 35 -4.64 3.57 0.08
N TYR A 36 -4.22 4.47 -0.80
CA TYR A 36 -2.80 4.75 -1.04
C TYR A 36 -2.60 6.19 -1.55
N SER A 37 -1.36 6.70 -1.44
CA SER A 37 -1.01 8.06 -1.86
C SER A 37 -0.80 8.17 -3.38
N GLN A 38 -1.08 9.35 -3.94
CA GLN A 38 -0.97 9.68 -5.36
C GLN A 38 0.37 9.33 -6.01
N TYR A 39 1.47 9.43 -5.25
CA TYR A 39 2.82 9.10 -5.73
C TYR A 39 3.44 7.96 -4.93
N CYS A 40 2.61 7.01 -4.49
CA CYS A 40 3.09 5.79 -3.87
C CYS A 40 3.81 4.87 -4.87
N PHE A 41 4.39 3.79 -4.35
CA PHE A 41 5.01 2.78 -5.19
C PHE A 41 3.98 2.14 -6.13
N ALA A 42 4.32 2.04 -7.42
CA ALA A 42 3.38 1.66 -8.48
C ALA A 42 2.70 0.30 -8.28
N VAL A 43 3.31 -0.60 -7.49
CA VAL A 43 2.76 -1.92 -7.19
C VAL A 43 1.45 -1.84 -6.41
N TYR A 44 1.26 -0.83 -5.55
CA TYR A 44 0.04 -0.73 -4.73
C TYR A 44 -1.23 -0.59 -5.59
N PRO A 45 -1.34 0.38 -6.52
CA PRO A 45 -2.49 0.46 -7.41
C PRO A 45 -2.58 -0.75 -8.36
N ILE A 46 -1.45 -1.28 -8.86
CA ILE A 46 -1.45 -2.42 -9.78
C ILE A 46 -2.02 -3.67 -9.09
N ALA A 47 -1.54 -4.01 -7.90
CA ALA A 47 -1.98 -5.19 -7.16
C ALA A 47 -3.44 -5.06 -6.70
N CYS A 48 -3.86 -3.86 -6.26
CA CYS A 48 -5.26 -3.57 -5.93
C CYS A 48 -6.19 -3.81 -7.12
N GLN A 49 -5.82 -3.29 -8.30
CA GLN A 49 -6.60 -3.47 -9.53
C GLN A 49 -6.61 -4.93 -10.00
N ALA A 50 -5.47 -5.63 -9.90
CA ALA A 50 -5.38 -7.05 -10.25
C ALA A 50 -6.29 -7.92 -9.36
N ALA A 51 -6.44 -7.58 -8.08
CA ALA A 51 -7.37 -8.23 -7.16
C ALA A 51 -8.85 -7.81 -7.38
N GLY A 52 -9.13 -6.88 -8.29
CA GLY A 52 -10.47 -6.37 -8.58
C GLY A 52 -11.04 -5.41 -7.52
N ALA A 53 -10.23 -4.99 -6.55
CA ALA A 53 -10.63 -4.10 -5.48
C ALA A 53 -10.63 -2.62 -5.89
N VAL A 54 -11.34 -1.79 -5.13
CA VAL A 54 -11.44 -0.35 -5.40
C VAL A 54 -10.22 0.39 -4.83
N GLY A 55 -9.42 0.98 -5.72
CA GLY A 55 -8.29 1.83 -5.33
C GLY A 55 -8.72 3.25 -4.97
N ARG A 56 -8.52 3.64 -3.70
CA ARG A 56 -8.78 4.99 -3.17
C ARG A 56 -7.48 5.79 -3.11
N CYS A 57 -7.20 6.51 -4.20
CA CYS A 57 -6.01 7.36 -4.30
C CYS A 57 -6.18 8.68 -3.54
N ALA A 58 -5.37 8.92 -2.52
CA ALA A 58 -5.32 10.15 -1.74
C ALA A 58 -4.31 11.15 -2.35
N PRO A 59 -4.66 12.44 -2.49
CA PRO A 59 -3.71 13.48 -2.90
C PRO A 59 -2.43 13.47 -2.06
N ALA A 60 -1.30 13.74 -2.70
CA ALA A 60 -0.06 13.97 -2.00
C ALA A 60 0.03 15.42 -1.48
N LEU A 61 1.01 15.67 -0.60
CA LEU A 61 1.31 17.02 -0.12
C LEU A 61 1.68 17.96 -1.28
N PRO A 62 1.42 19.28 -1.16
CA PRO A 62 1.78 20.26 -2.17
C PRO A 62 3.26 20.23 -2.55
N GLN A 63 3.56 20.50 -3.82
CA GLN A 63 4.92 20.47 -4.36
C GLN A 63 5.85 21.54 -3.76
N ASP A 64 5.29 22.62 -3.23
CA ASP A 64 6.00 23.74 -2.61
C ASP A 64 6.11 23.62 -1.07
N GLY A 65 5.69 22.49 -0.50
CA GLY A 65 5.73 22.22 0.94
C GLY A 65 7.05 21.66 1.46
N GLY A 66 7.13 21.43 2.77
CA GLY A 66 8.32 20.86 3.43
C GLY A 66 8.59 19.38 3.10
N GLN A 67 7.59 18.67 2.59
CA GLN A 67 7.70 17.29 2.10
C GLN A 67 6.97 17.19 0.74
N PRO A 68 7.56 17.76 -0.31
CA PRO A 68 6.87 17.96 -1.57
C PRO A 68 6.48 16.63 -2.21
N LEU A 69 5.21 16.50 -2.61
CA LEU A 69 4.64 15.26 -3.18
C LEU A 69 4.72 14.05 -2.24
N GLY A 70 4.99 14.28 -0.96
CA GLY A 70 4.99 13.25 0.09
C GLY A 70 3.59 12.83 0.51
N HIS A 71 3.51 11.89 1.44
CA HIS A 71 2.24 11.39 1.95
C HIS A 71 1.51 12.44 2.79
N ASP A 72 0.28 12.78 2.40
CA ASP A 72 -0.63 13.56 3.23
C ASP A 72 -1.48 12.60 4.07
N LEU A 73 -1.18 12.56 5.38
CA LEU A 73 -1.89 11.67 6.31
C LEU A 73 -3.35 12.09 6.54
N ALA A 74 -3.67 13.38 6.43
CA ALA A 74 -5.05 13.86 6.53
C ALA A 74 -5.83 13.42 5.29
N ALA A 75 -5.26 13.62 4.10
CA ALA A 75 -5.88 13.17 2.85
C ALA A 75 -6.05 11.64 2.78
N LEU A 76 -5.09 10.86 3.30
CA LEU A 76 -5.23 9.40 3.41
C LEU A 76 -6.40 9.02 4.35
N ARG A 77 -6.52 9.70 5.50
CA ARG A 77 -7.59 9.44 6.47
C ARG A 77 -8.98 9.74 5.90
N GLU A 78 -9.13 10.75 5.06
CA GLU A 78 -10.40 11.08 4.39
C GLU A 78 -10.86 10.02 3.37
N ARG A 79 -10.01 9.04 3.05
CA ARG A 79 -10.31 7.96 2.10
C ARG A 79 -10.65 6.62 2.76
N VAL A 80 -10.63 6.56 4.10
CA VAL A 80 -11.08 5.43 4.92
C VAL A 80 -12.53 5.65 5.33
#